data_AF-A0A8H4S2T8-F1
#
_entry.id   AF-A0A8H4S2T8-F1
#
_cell.length_a   1.000
_cell.length_b   1.000
_cell.length_c   1.000
_cell.angle_alpha   90.00
_cell.angle_beta   90.00
_cell.angle_gamma   90.00
#
_symmetry.space_group_name_H-M   'P 1'
#
loop_
_entity.id
_entity.type
_entity.pdbx_description
1 polymer ?
#
loop_
_entity_poly.entity_id
_entity_poly.type
_entity_poly.pdbx_seq_one_letter_code
_entity_poly.pdbx_strand_id
1 'polypeptide(L)'
;MEYWETRCSIHGLDGLGNSLAYILPLSLVGFTLEDTVQVPSTFDEDIQLLSAKPPYYMLPLIKVLKRMPLADCSRWRIAKSLAAFISTYMLNDGPANMPWEQREALRRESDEDYGKRVDEAVRVMKTWDWGNTVDRYLALAENVVRDASFIDKLMDDTEPQEALTHPESQC
;
A
#
# COMPACT_ATOMS: atom_id res chain seq x y z
N MET A 1 19.46 -13.54 5.63
CA MET A 1 18.97 -12.18 5.90
C MET A 1 19.35 -11.35 4.68
N GLU A 2 18.65 -11.43 3.55
CA GLU A 2 19.14 -10.77 2.31
C GLU A 2 18.20 -10.74 1.07
N TYR A 3 16.89 -11.01 1.18
CA TYR A 3 16.08 -11.22 -0.04
C TYR A 3 15.39 -9.95 -0.59
N TRP A 4 15.12 -8.95 0.25
CA TRP A 4 14.30 -7.79 -0.13
C TRP A 4 15.10 -6.51 -0.37
N GLU A 5 16.19 -6.29 0.36
CA GLU A 5 17.09 -5.13 0.14
C GLU A 5 17.78 -5.17 -1.23
N THR A 6 17.86 -6.36 -1.82
CA THR A 6 18.36 -6.59 -3.18
C THR A 6 17.27 -6.46 -4.26
N ARG A 7 16.00 -6.31 -3.87
CA ARG A 7 14.85 -6.26 -4.80
C ARG A 7 14.08 -4.95 -4.79
N CYS A 8 14.38 -4.00 -3.91
CA CYS A 8 13.83 -2.65 -3.98
C CYS A 8 14.94 -1.64 -4.30
N SER A 9 14.61 -0.60 -5.06
CA SER A 9 15.54 0.52 -5.25
C SER A 9 15.33 1.51 -4.12
N ILE A 10 16.41 1.89 -3.44
CA ILE A 10 16.39 2.85 -2.34
C ILE A 10 16.91 4.19 -2.87
N HIS A 11 16.09 5.23 -2.75
CA HIS A 11 16.46 6.58 -3.15
C HIS A 11 16.54 7.49 -1.93
N GLY A 12 17.68 8.14 -1.73
CA GLY A 12 17.83 9.20 -0.74
C GLY A 12 17.15 10.47 -1.22
N LEU A 13 16.12 10.92 -0.52
CA LEU A 13 15.35 12.12 -0.87
C LEU A 13 16.03 13.41 -0.41
N ASP A 14 16.91 13.34 0.58
CA ASP A 14 17.57 14.51 1.20
C ASP A 14 19.09 14.54 0.99
N GLY A 15 19.67 13.57 0.29
CA GLY A 15 21.11 13.41 0.10
C GLY A 15 21.91 13.10 1.38
N LEU A 16 21.27 13.12 2.54
CA LEU A 16 21.85 12.86 3.87
C LEU A 16 21.49 11.45 4.38
N GLY A 17 20.55 10.77 3.73
CA GLY A 17 20.11 9.43 4.06
C GLY A 17 19.08 9.37 5.20
N ASN A 18 18.58 10.52 5.68
CA ASN A 18 17.56 10.53 6.73
C ASN A 18 16.15 10.31 6.17
N SER A 19 15.96 10.64 4.88
CA SER A 19 14.72 10.42 4.16
C SER A 19 14.95 9.48 2.97
N LEU A 20 14.31 8.32 3.00
CA LEU A 20 14.46 7.26 2.00
C LEU A 20 13.11 6.96 1.33
N ALA A 21 13.10 6.99 0.01
CA ALA A 21 12.04 6.40 -0.81
C ALA A 21 12.42 4.97 -1.18
N TYR A 22 11.49 4.03 -0.96
CA TYR A 22 11.65 2.64 -1.36
C TYR A 22 10.78 2.39 -2.58
N ILE A 23 11.40 2.07 -3.70
CA ILE A 23 10.73 1.76 -4.95
C ILE A 23 10.64 0.24 -5.08
N LEU A 24 9.42 -0.27 -5.04
CA LEU A 24 9.12 -1.68 -5.24
C LEU A 24 8.96 -1.94 -6.75
N PRO A 25 9.69 -2.89 -7.35
CA PRO A 25 9.44 -3.33 -8.70
C PRO A 25 8.02 -3.89 -8.83
N LEU A 26 7.34 -3.58 -9.93
CA LEU A 26 6.01 -4.11 -10.22
C LEU A 26 5.97 -5.65 -10.15
N SER A 27 7.00 -6.33 -10.64
CA SER A 27 7.11 -7.80 -10.60
C SER A 27 7.10 -8.38 -9.18
N LEU A 28 7.56 -7.62 -8.18
CA LEU A 28 7.63 -8.05 -6.79
C LEU A 28 6.24 -8.19 -6.16
N VAL A 29 5.29 -7.40 -6.65
CA VAL A 29 3.88 -7.40 -6.25
C VAL A 29 2.98 -8.06 -7.30
N GLY A 30 3.57 -8.66 -8.34
CA GLY A 30 2.86 -9.40 -9.38
C GLY A 30 2.20 -8.52 -10.45
N PHE A 31 2.68 -7.28 -10.65
CA PHE A 31 2.16 -6.35 -11.64
C PHE A 31 2.99 -6.27 -12.91
N THR A 32 2.31 -5.85 -13.96
CA THR A 32 2.85 -5.45 -15.26
C THR A 32 2.62 -3.96 -15.49
N LEU A 33 3.16 -3.41 -16.59
CA LEU A 33 2.88 -2.02 -16.97
C LEU A 33 1.40 -1.80 -17.34
N GLU A 34 0.66 -2.83 -17.77
CA GLU A 34 -0.77 -2.73 -18.12
C GLU A 34 -1.67 -2.49 -16.89
N ASP A 35 -1.16 -2.85 -15.71
CA ASP A 35 -1.83 -2.63 -14.42
C ASP A 35 -1.65 -1.19 -13.90
N THR A 36 -0.96 -0.34 -14.67
CA THR A 36 -0.68 1.05 -14.31
C THR A 36 -1.56 2.05 -15.06
N VAL A 37 -1.67 3.24 -14.49
CA VAL A 37 -2.30 4.43 -15.07
C VAL A 37 -1.32 5.59 -14.99
N GLN A 38 -1.38 6.49 -15.97
CA GLN A 38 -0.64 7.75 -15.89
C GLN A 38 -1.29 8.65 -14.84
N VAL A 39 -0.46 9.13 -13.93
CA VAL A 39 -0.81 10.13 -12.92
C VAL A 39 0.26 11.21 -12.91
N PRO A 40 -0.10 12.48 -12.62
CA PRO A 40 0.89 13.51 -12.33
C PRO A 40 1.77 13.10 -11.15
N SER A 41 3.06 13.43 -11.21
CA SER A 41 3.97 13.22 -10.08
C SER A 41 3.56 14.10 -8.92
N THR A 42 3.63 13.55 -7.71
CA THR A 42 3.41 14.29 -6.45
C THR A 42 4.48 15.36 -6.19
N PHE A 43 5.58 15.34 -6.94
CA PHE A 43 6.68 16.31 -6.83
C PHE A 43 6.68 17.37 -7.94
N ASP A 44 6.07 17.07 -9.09
CA ASP A 44 6.02 17.95 -10.27
C ASP A 44 4.84 17.53 -11.16
N GLU A 45 3.81 18.37 -11.23
CA GLU A 45 2.57 18.03 -11.96
C GLU A 45 2.76 17.95 -13.49
N ASP A 46 3.84 18.52 -14.03
CA ASP A 46 4.18 18.43 -15.44
C ASP A 46 4.79 17.05 -15.81
N ILE A 47 5.23 16.28 -14.81
CA ILE A 47 5.80 14.94 -14.99
C ILE A 47 4.71 13.89 -14.84
N GLN A 48 4.44 13.14 -15.91
CA GLN A 48 3.54 11.98 -15.88
C GLN A 48 4.28 10.72 -15.45
N LEU A 49 3.80 10.08 -14.39
CA LEU A 49 4.31 8.81 -13.86
C LEU A 49 3.30 7.68 -14.09
N LEU A 50 3.81 6.48 -14.33
CA LEU A 50 2.99 5.29 -14.28
C LEU A 50 2.87 4.82 -12.83
N SER A 51 1.68 4.91 -12.27
CA SER A 51 1.33 4.37 -10.96
C SER A 51 0.40 3.19 -11.13
N ALA A 52 0.54 2.16 -10.29
CA ALA A 52 -0.43 1.07 -10.32
C ALA A 52 -1.84 1.60 -10.01
N LYS A 53 -2.85 1.06 -10.70
CA LYS A 53 -4.25 1.39 -10.43
C LYS A 53 -4.57 1.12 -8.95
N PRO A 54 -5.40 1.93 -8.28
CA PRO A 54 -5.66 1.79 -6.84
C PRO A 54 -6.01 0.36 -6.36
N PRO A 55 -6.92 -0.40 -7.03
CA PRO A 55 -7.20 -1.79 -6.62
C PRO A 55 -6.00 -2.72 -6.84
N TYR A 56 -5.22 -2.47 -7.91
CA TYR A 56 -3.96 -3.12 -8.24
C TYR A 56 -2.78 -2.45 -7.52
N TYR A 57 -2.97 -1.83 -6.37
CA TYR A 57 -1.87 -1.44 -5.49
C TYR A 57 -2.18 -1.98 -4.09
N MET A 58 -3.40 -1.73 -3.63
CA MET A 58 -3.84 -2.10 -2.29
C MET A 58 -3.92 -3.61 -2.06
N LEU A 59 -4.62 -4.36 -2.92
CA LEU A 59 -4.87 -5.79 -2.70
C LEU A 59 -3.58 -6.60 -2.65
N PRO A 60 -2.59 -6.38 -3.54
CA PRO A 60 -1.36 -7.16 -3.48
C PRO A 60 -0.47 -6.81 -2.31
N LEU A 61 -0.47 -5.57 -1.82
CA LEU A 61 0.19 -5.26 -0.54
C LEU A 61 -0.43 -6.06 0.61
N ILE A 62 -1.77 -6.16 0.67
CA ILE A 62 -2.46 -7.00 1.67
C ILE A 62 -2.09 -8.48 1.49
N LYS A 63 -2.14 -9.01 0.26
CA LYS A 63 -1.81 -10.42 -0.03
C LYS A 63 -0.35 -10.75 0.29
N VAL A 64 0.58 -9.88 -0.06
CA VAL A 64 2.02 -10.02 0.27
C VAL A 64 2.19 -10.03 1.78
N LEU A 65 1.58 -9.08 2.49
CA LEU A 65 1.63 -9.02 3.96
C LEU A 65 1.04 -10.30 4.60
N LYS A 66 -0.04 -10.85 4.05
CA LYS A 66 -0.61 -12.12 4.54
C LYS A 66 0.28 -13.34 4.27
N ARG A 67 1.08 -13.35 3.22
CA ARG A 67 1.92 -14.51 2.82
C ARG A 67 3.33 -14.49 3.39
N MET A 68 3.84 -13.33 3.78
CA MET A 68 5.18 -13.19 4.33
C MET A 68 5.30 -13.83 5.72
N PRO A 69 6.42 -14.48 6.08
CA PRO A 69 6.62 -15.00 7.43
C PRO A 69 6.60 -13.89 8.48
N LEU A 70 6.01 -14.12 9.66
CA LEU A 70 5.94 -13.13 10.75
C LEU A 70 7.32 -12.59 11.18
N ALA A 71 8.36 -13.44 11.12
CA ALA A 71 9.73 -13.06 11.47
C ALA A 71 10.42 -12.19 10.39
N ASP A 72 9.80 -12.00 9.22
CA ASP A 72 10.38 -11.20 8.15
C ASP A 72 10.26 -9.71 8.50
N CYS A 73 11.40 -9.08 8.76
CA CYS A 73 11.46 -7.66 9.09
C CYS A 73 10.94 -6.78 7.96
N SER A 74 10.88 -7.22 6.70
CA SER A 74 10.38 -6.38 5.61
C SER A 74 8.85 -6.16 5.64
N ARG A 75 8.10 -6.89 6.48
CA ARG A 75 6.65 -6.69 6.69
C ARG A 75 6.31 -5.23 7.02
N TRP A 76 7.11 -4.58 7.86
CA TRP A 76 6.86 -3.18 8.25
C TRP A 76 6.93 -2.23 7.05
N ARG A 77 7.72 -2.55 6.02
CA ARG A 77 7.83 -1.72 4.79
C ARG A 77 6.57 -1.82 3.95
N ILE A 78 6.00 -3.02 3.83
CA ILE A 78 4.74 -3.26 3.12
C ILE A 78 3.58 -2.59 3.87
N ALA A 79 3.53 -2.75 5.20
CA ALA A 79 2.56 -2.08 6.06
C ALA A 79 2.63 -0.55 5.95
N LYS A 80 3.84 0.02 5.98
CA LYS A 80 4.05 1.47 5.80
C LYS A 80 3.61 1.95 4.41
N SER A 81 3.87 1.15 3.37
CA SER A 81 3.44 1.47 2.00
C SER A 81 1.91 1.45 1.85
N LEU A 82 1.25 0.48 2.50
CA LEU A 82 -0.21 0.39 2.55
C LEU A 82 -0.82 1.57 3.32
N ALA A 83 -0.26 1.90 4.50
CA ALA A 83 -0.71 3.04 5.31
C ALA A 83 -0.55 4.36 4.55
N ALA A 84 0.60 4.57 3.89
CA ALA A 84 0.85 5.77 3.09
C ALA A 84 -0.14 5.90 1.94
N PHE A 85 -0.44 4.80 1.24
CA PHE A 85 -1.45 4.81 0.18
C PHE A 85 -2.84 5.17 0.68
N ILE A 86 -3.30 4.58 1.78
CA ILE A 86 -4.62 4.89 2.35
C ILE A 86 -4.69 6.36 2.77
N SER A 87 -3.72 6.82 3.56
CA SER A 87 -3.69 8.20 4.06
C SER A 87 -3.62 9.23 2.93
N THR A 88 -2.71 9.06 1.96
CA THR A 88 -2.49 10.07 0.92
C THR A 88 -3.46 9.99 -0.24
N TYR A 89 -3.78 8.79 -0.73
CA TYR A 89 -4.60 8.60 -1.93
C TYR A 89 -6.08 8.47 -1.62
N MET A 90 -6.44 7.73 -0.57
CA MET A 90 -7.84 7.47 -0.26
C MET A 90 -8.44 8.55 0.64
N LEU A 91 -7.70 8.92 1.68
CA LEU A 91 -8.16 9.89 2.66
C LEU A 91 -7.78 11.32 2.25
N ASN A 92 -6.80 11.54 1.37
CA ASN A 92 -6.31 12.86 0.99
C ASN A 92 -5.74 13.67 2.19
N ASP A 93 -5.00 13.00 3.08
CA ASP A 93 -4.25 13.68 4.18
C ASP A 93 -3.12 14.59 3.69
N GLY A 94 -2.99 14.78 2.38
CA GLY A 94 -1.98 15.60 1.75
C GLY A 94 -0.62 14.90 1.65
N PRO A 95 0.28 15.43 0.80
CA PRO A 95 1.63 14.89 0.70
C PRO A 95 2.46 15.25 1.94
N ALA A 96 3.52 14.47 2.20
CA ALA A 96 4.38 14.65 3.36
C ALA A 96 5.12 16.02 3.41
N ASN A 97 5.12 16.79 2.32
CA ASN A 97 5.68 18.15 2.22
C ASN A 97 4.61 19.25 2.26
N MET A 98 3.35 18.92 2.56
CA MET A 98 2.25 19.89 2.67
C MET A 98 2.60 21.04 3.65
N PRO A 99 2.25 22.31 3.33
CA PRO A 99 2.46 23.45 4.20
C PRO A 99 1.90 23.22 5.62
N TRP A 100 2.62 23.71 6.62
CA TRP A 100 2.27 23.53 8.04
C TRP A 100 0.81 23.89 8.34
N GLU A 101 0.31 25.00 7.79
CA GLU A 101 -1.06 25.48 8.02
C GLU A 101 -2.13 24.51 7.52
N GLN A 102 -1.91 23.88 6.36
CA GLN A 102 -2.82 22.88 5.79
C GLN A 102 -2.76 21.57 6.59
N ARG A 103 -1.57 21.16 7.03
CA ARG A 103 -1.40 19.99 7.91
C ARG A 103 -2.08 20.19 9.27
N GLU A 104 -1.98 21.38 9.83
CA GLU A 104 -2.64 21.73 11.09
C GLU A 104 -4.16 21.80 10.94
N ALA A 105 -4.67 22.22 9.78
CA ALA A 105 -6.11 22.17 9.50
C ALA A 105 -6.62 20.71 9.51
N LEU A 106 -5.91 19.78 8.85
CA LEU A 106 -6.22 18.36 8.90
C LEU A 106 -6.16 17.78 10.32
N ARG A 107 -5.20 18.21 11.15
CA ARG A 107 -5.10 17.78 12.55
C ARG A 107 -6.21 18.31 13.45
N ARG A 108 -6.88 19.39 13.06
CA ARG A 108 -8.01 19.99 13.78
C ARG A 108 -9.35 19.53 13.21
N GLU A 109 -9.34 18.61 12.24
CA GLU A 109 -10.54 17.94 11.76
C GLU A 109 -11.27 17.29 12.94
N SER A 110 -12.60 17.36 12.93
CA SER A 110 -13.41 16.67 13.92
C SER A 110 -13.50 15.18 13.61
N ASP A 111 -13.69 14.33 14.62
CA ASP A 111 -13.90 12.89 14.42
C ASP A 111 -15.09 12.60 13.47
N GLU A 112 -16.11 13.47 13.47
CA GLU A 112 -17.27 13.36 12.59
C GLU A 112 -16.90 13.62 11.11
N ASP A 113 -16.12 14.67 10.84
CA ASP A 113 -15.69 15.01 9.49
C ASP A 113 -14.68 13.98 8.95
N TYR A 114 -13.77 13.50 9.81
CA TYR A 114 -12.91 12.36 9.50
C TYR A 114 -13.73 11.12 9.14
N GLY A 115 -14.75 10.80 9.94
CA GLY A 115 -15.66 9.68 9.68
C GLY A 115 -16.36 9.79 8.32
N LYS A 116 -16.87 10.98 7.95
CA LYS A 116 -17.48 11.22 6.63
C LYS A 116 -16.48 11.01 5.50
N ARG A 117 -15.23 11.45 5.67
CA ARG A 117 -14.15 11.28 4.69
C ARG A 117 -13.77 9.82 4.50
N VAL A 118 -13.70 9.05 5.58
CA VAL A 118 -13.51 7.59 5.54
C VAL A 118 -14.67 6.90 4.83
N ASP A 119 -15.93 7.25 5.15
CA ASP A 119 -17.10 6.65 4.50
C ASP A 119 -17.15 6.95 3.00
N GLU A 120 -16.80 8.17 2.61
CA GLU A 120 -16.68 8.55 1.20
C GLU A 120 -15.57 7.76 0.50
N ALA A 121 -14.39 7.64 1.14
CA ALA A 121 -13.28 6.84 0.60
C ALA A 121 -13.69 5.38 0.40
N VAL A 122 -14.40 4.77 1.35
CA VAL A 122 -14.93 3.41 1.23
C VAL A 122 -15.99 3.33 0.13
N ARG A 123 -16.86 4.33 -0.01
CA ARG A 123 -17.87 4.39 -1.07
C ARG A 123 -17.21 4.41 -2.45
N VAL A 124 -16.19 5.25 -2.64
CA VAL A 124 -15.40 5.31 -3.88
C VAL A 124 -14.66 4.01 -4.13
N MET A 125 -14.02 3.46 -3.10
CA MET A 125 -13.31 2.18 -3.18
C MET A 125 -14.22 1.04 -3.67
N LYS A 126 -15.49 1.03 -3.25
CA LYS A 126 -16.47 0.02 -3.67
C LYS A 126 -16.87 0.10 -5.15
N THR A 127 -16.57 1.20 -5.85
CA THR A 127 -16.82 1.33 -7.29
C THR A 127 -15.64 0.88 -8.15
N TRP A 128 -14.51 0.54 -7.54
CA TRP A 128 -13.33 0.06 -8.28
C TRP A 128 -13.58 -1.30 -8.93
N ASP A 129 -12.99 -1.48 -10.11
CA ASP A 129 -12.90 -2.80 -10.74
C ASP A 129 -11.82 -3.63 -10.03
N TRP A 130 -12.29 -4.52 -9.15
CA TRP A 130 -11.44 -5.44 -8.39
C TRP A 130 -11.09 -6.72 -9.16
N GLY A 131 -11.57 -6.88 -10.40
CA GLY A 131 -11.42 -8.10 -11.18
C GLY A 131 -11.96 -9.35 -10.47
N ASN A 132 -11.33 -10.50 -10.69
CA ASN A 132 -11.70 -11.78 -10.06
C ASN A 132 -11.12 -11.92 -8.63
N THR A 133 -11.38 -10.94 -7.77
CA THR A 133 -10.91 -10.96 -6.37
C THR A 133 -11.85 -11.73 -5.45
N VAL A 134 -11.29 -12.44 -4.48
CA VAL A 134 -12.04 -13.16 -3.44
C VAL A 134 -12.58 -12.17 -2.38
N ASP A 135 -13.86 -12.28 -2.04
CA ASP A 135 -14.58 -11.43 -1.07
C ASP A 135 -13.81 -11.18 0.23
N ARG A 136 -13.07 -12.19 0.73
CA ARG A 136 -12.27 -12.06 1.95
C ARG A 136 -11.23 -10.95 1.89
N TYR A 137 -10.56 -10.76 0.75
CA TYR A 137 -9.54 -9.71 0.62
C TYR A 137 -10.17 -8.32 0.43
N LEU A 138 -11.37 -8.26 -0.14
CA LEU A 138 -12.15 -7.02 -0.20
C LEU A 138 -12.59 -6.57 1.20
N ALA A 139 -12.97 -7.52 2.06
CA ALA A 139 -13.26 -7.23 3.46
C ALA A 139 -12.01 -6.72 4.21
N LEU A 140 -10.83 -7.33 3.98
CA LEU A 140 -9.58 -6.82 4.55
C LEU A 140 -9.24 -5.41 4.03
N ALA A 141 -9.48 -5.14 2.74
CA ALA A 141 -9.27 -3.83 2.15
C ALA A 141 -10.19 -2.77 2.79
N GLU A 142 -11.48 -3.06 2.94
CA GLU A 142 -12.39 -2.14 3.64
C GLU A 142 -11.97 -1.90 5.09
N ASN A 143 -11.56 -2.96 5.81
CA ASN A 143 -11.14 -2.83 7.20
C ASN A 143 -9.93 -1.91 7.39
N VAL A 144 -8.91 -2.01 6.53
CA VAL A 144 -7.71 -1.13 6.66
C VAL A 144 -8.00 0.33 6.32
N VAL A 145 -9.02 0.62 5.51
CA VAL A 145 -9.45 2.00 5.21
C VAL A 145 -10.26 2.57 6.36
N ARG A 146 -11.14 1.75 6.95
CA ARG A 146 -11.98 2.17 8.08
C ARG A 146 -11.20 2.34 9.37
N ASP A 147 -10.18 1.50 9.56
CA ASP A 147 -9.38 1.45 10.78
C ASP A 147 -7.92 1.20 10.42
N ALA A 148 -7.09 2.25 10.45
CA ALA A 148 -5.67 2.15 10.15
C ALA A 148 -4.93 1.21 11.12
N SER A 149 -5.42 1.03 12.36
CA SER A 149 -4.84 0.07 13.32
C SER A 149 -5.06 -1.39 12.88
N PHE A 150 -5.97 -1.63 11.93
CA PHE A 150 -6.14 -2.94 11.32
C PHE A 150 -4.91 -3.40 10.53
N ILE A 151 -4.04 -2.48 10.10
CA ILE A 151 -2.76 -2.83 9.49
C ILE A 151 -1.87 -3.59 10.49
N ASP A 152 -1.88 -3.23 11.78
CA ASP A 152 -1.14 -3.95 12.81
C ASP A 152 -1.67 -5.39 12.96
N LYS A 153 -2.99 -5.56 12.92
CA LYS A 153 -3.61 -6.91 12.90
C LYS A 153 -3.17 -7.74 11.69
N LEU A 154 -3.03 -7.12 10.52
CA LEU A 154 -2.47 -7.80 9.35
C LEU A 154 -1.00 -8.18 9.53
N MET A 155 -0.23 -7.39 10.29
CA MET A 155 1.16 -7.69 10.59
C MET A 155 1.31 -8.90 11.52
N ASP A 156 0.34 -9.16 12.39
CA ASP A 156 0.37 -10.24 13.38
C ASP A 156 -0.22 -11.57 12.88
N ASP A 157 -0.82 -11.59 11.68
CA ASP A 157 -1.53 -12.75 11.16
C ASP A 157 -1.09 -13.10 9.72
N THR A 158 -0.68 -14.36 9.51
CA THR A 158 -0.27 -14.89 8.20
C THR A 158 -1.23 -15.97 7.72
N GLU A 159 -1.53 -15.99 6.42
CA GLU A 159 -2.21 -17.13 5.81
C GLU A 159 -1.32 -18.38 5.91
N PRO A 160 -1.89 -19.56 6.19
CA PRO A 160 -1.17 -20.81 6.04
C PRO A 160 -0.60 -20.87 4.61
N GLN A 161 0.71 -21.10 4.48
CA GLN A 161 1.25 -21.43 3.16
C GLN A 161 0.61 -22.76 2.75
N GLU A 162 -0.24 -22.74 1.72
CA GLU A 162 -0.61 -23.96 1.02
C GLU A 162 0.71 -24.61 0.60
N ALA A 163 0.94 -25.84 1.08
CA ALA A 163 2.13 -26.60 0.73
C ALA A 163 2.17 -26.67 -0.79
N LEU A 164 3.14 -26.00 -1.40
CA LEU A 164 3.55 -26.28 -2.77
C LEU A 164 3.96 -27.74 -2.78
N THR A 165 3.04 -28.62 -3.17
CA THR A 165 3.37 -29.96 -3.61
C THR A 165 4.22 -29.79 -4.86
N HIS A 166 5.53 -29.64 -4.66
CA HIS A 166 6.48 -29.95 -5.70
C HIS A 166 6.23 -31.41 -6.07
N PRO A 167 5.78 -31.73 -7.30
CA PRO A 167 5.93 -33.09 -7.77
C PRO A 167 7.43 -33.35 -7.79
N GLU A 168 7.85 -34.30 -6.97
CA GLU A 168 9.19 -34.87 -6.97
C GLU A 168 9.59 -35.14 -8.42
N SER A 169 10.50 -34.33 -8.95
CA SER A 169 11.18 -34.69 -10.18
C SER A 169 12.27 -35.67 -9.78
N GLN A 170 11.92 -36.95 -9.82
CA GLN A 170 12.89 -38.04 -9.90
C GLN A 170 13.63 -37.93 -11.25
N CYS A 171 14.87 -37.44 -11.19
CA CYS A 171 16.09 -37.90 -11.91
C CYS A 171 17.15 -36.81 -11.85
#